data_AF-A0A0B8Q6X2-F1
#
_entry.id   AF-A0A0B8Q6X2-F1
#
_cell.length_a   1.000
_cell.length_b   1.000
_cell.length_c   1.000
_cell.angle_alpha   90.00
_cell.angle_beta   90.00
_cell.angle_gamma   90.00
#
_symmetry.space_group_name_H-M   'P 1'
#
loop_
_entity.id
_entity.type
_entity.pdbx_description
1 polymer ?
#
loop_
_entity_poly.entity_id
_entity_poly.type
_entity_poly.pdbx_seq_one_letter_code
_entity_poly.pdbx_strand_id
1 'polypeptide(L)'
;MNPVVLKRDGSLAPFTRDRIVAAVESAATQIDLEASEYAQNVAASVESQLEGCKEVDIQQIQTLVENELMQGEFKGLARSYIEYRHDRDIAREKKSALNQEIQGLIEQSNADLLNENANKDGKVIPTQRDLLAGIVAKHYAKTHILPRDIVQAHEQGDIHYHDLDYAPFFPMFNCMLIDLKGMLTHGFKMGNAEIDTPKSISTATAVTAQIIAQVASHIYGGTTINRIDEVLEPYVMCSYEKHLEVAREWDIHDPEAFARARTEKSVMTHSNLLSMK
;
A
#
# COMPACT_ATOMS: atom_id res chain seq x y z
N MET A 1 -39.44 19.94 10.63
CA MET A 1 -38.50 19.03 11.32
C MET A 1 -37.12 19.44 10.88
N ASN A 2 -36.20 19.66 11.81
CA ASN A 2 -34.82 20.01 11.44
C ASN A 2 -34.14 18.78 10.82
N PRO A 3 -33.35 18.95 9.76
CA PRO A 3 -32.72 17.83 9.09
C PRO A 3 -31.73 17.11 10.02
N VAL A 4 -31.51 15.84 9.74
CA VAL A 4 -30.40 15.08 10.30
C VAL A 4 -29.15 15.36 9.47
N VAL A 5 -28.05 15.69 10.13
CA VAL A 5 -26.76 15.96 9.50
C VAL A 5 -25.95 14.68 9.41
N LEU A 6 -25.62 14.27 8.20
CA LEU A 6 -24.61 13.25 7.93
C LEU A 6 -23.22 13.88 8.06
N LYS A 7 -22.49 13.48 9.10
CA LYS A 7 -21.10 13.91 9.31
C LYS A 7 -20.15 13.14 8.41
N ARG A 8 -18.92 13.65 8.28
CA ARG A 8 -17.86 13.06 7.44
C ARG A 8 -17.46 11.63 7.86
N ASP A 9 -17.63 11.30 9.13
CA ASP A 9 -17.37 9.95 9.68
C ASP A 9 -18.56 8.99 9.46
N GLY A 10 -19.60 9.43 8.74
CA GLY A 10 -20.84 8.67 8.50
C GLY A 10 -21.82 8.70 9.68
N SER A 11 -21.49 9.36 10.79
CA SER A 11 -22.41 9.47 11.93
C SER A 11 -23.50 10.52 11.69
N LEU A 12 -24.68 10.26 12.27
CA LEU A 12 -25.83 11.15 12.19
C LEU A 12 -25.92 12.05 13.42
N ALA A 13 -26.22 13.34 13.23
CA ALA A 13 -26.44 14.29 14.32
C ALA A 13 -27.58 15.25 14.01
N PRO A 14 -28.31 15.77 15.02
CA PRO A 14 -29.33 16.78 14.78
C PRO A 14 -28.70 18.08 14.26
N PHE A 15 -29.36 18.74 13.31
CA PHE A 15 -29.00 20.09 12.90
C PHE A 15 -29.24 21.07 14.06
N THR A 16 -28.26 21.95 14.31
CA THR A 16 -28.32 23.00 15.33
C THR A 16 -27.70 24.27 14.78
N ARG A 17 -28.48 25.35 14.68
CA ARG A 17 -28.01 26.66 14.22
C ARG A 17 -26.80 27.19 15.00
N ASP A 18 -26.74 26.89 16.30
CA ASP A 18 -25.66 27.37 17.19
C ASP A 18 -24.28 26.89 16.74
N ARG A 19 -24.19 25.76 16.02
CA ARG A 19 -22.94 25.28 15.44
C ARG A 19 -22.47 26.11 14.26
N ILE A 20 -23.38 26.69 13.49
CA ILE A 20 -23.04 27.62 12.40
C ILE A 20 -22.55 28.92 13.00
N VAL A 21 -23.31 29.48 13.96
CA VAL A 21 -22.93 30.72 14.67
C VAL A 21 -21.54 30.60 15.28
N ALA A 22 -21.30 29.56 16.08
CA ALA A 22 -20.01 29.35 16.71
C ALA A 22 -18.86 29.19 15.71
N ALA A 23 -19.12 28.59 14.54
CA ALA A 23 -18.12 28.44 13.49
C ALA A 23 -17.80 29.76 12.77
N VAL A 24 -18.81 30.59 12.52
CA VAL A 24 -18.63 31.92 11.93
C VAL A 24 -17.92 32.86 12.91
N GLU A 25 -18.32 32.85 14.18
CA GLU A 25 -17.67 33.63 15.23
C GLU A 25 -16.21 33.19 15.46
N SER A 26 -15.93 31.89 15.40
CA SER A 26 -14.55 31.37 15.52
C SER A 26 -13.64 31.79 14.37
N ALA A 27 -14.21 32.16 13.22
CA ALA A 27 -13.47 32.65 12.07
C ALA A 27 -13.29 34.18 12.08
N ALA A 28 -14.03 34.91 12.91
CA ALA A 28 -13.91 36.35 13.00
C ALA A 28 -12.63 36.75 13.75
N THR A 29 -11.82 37.61 13.13
CA THR A 29 -10.60 38.16 13.77
C THR A 29 -10.92 39.00 15.00
N GLN A 30 -12.08 39.65 15.00
CA GLN A 30 -12.63 40.41 16.11
C GLN A 30 -14.13 40.10 16.21
N ILE A 31 -14.58 39.69 17.40
CA ILE A 31 -16.00 39.44 17.67
C ILE A 31 -16.56 40.73 18.26
N ASP A 32 -17.25 41.52 17.43
CA ASP A 32 -18.10 42.62 17.86
C ASP A 32 -19.58 42.23 17.74
N LEU A 33 -20.46 43.11 18.24
CA LEU A 33 -21.92 42.91 18.21
C LEU A 33 -22.43 42.72 16.77
N GLU A 34 -21.84 43.43 15.82
CA GLU A 34 -22.22 43.39 14.40
C GLU A 34 -21.87 42.04 13.76
N ALA A 35 -20.68 41.49 14.04
CA ALA A 35 -20.26 40.18 13.57
C ALA A 35 -21.10 39.04 14.16
N SER A 36 -21.49 39.14 15.45
CA SER A 36 -22.33 38.12 16.10
C SER A 36 -23.77 38.14 15.56
N GLU A 37 -24.36 39.33 15.37
CA GLU A 37 -25.67 39.47 14.73
C GLU A 37 -25.64 38.95 13.27
N TYR A 38 -24.57 39.25 12.54
CA TYR A 38 -24.39 38.73 11.18
C TYR A 38 -24.25 37.20 11.15
N ALA A 39 -23.53 36.60 12.10
CA ALA A 39 -23.43 35.14 12.23
C ALA A 39 -24.79 34.48 12.51
N GLN A 40 -25.65 35.10 13.33
CA GLN A 40 -27.03 34.66 13.56
C GLN A 40 -27.88 34.73 12.29
N ASN A 41 -27.76 35.82 11.52
CA ASN A 41 -28.48 36.00 10.27
C ASN A 41 -28.09 34.95 9.22
N VAL A 42 -26.78 34.67 9.08
CA VAL A 42 -26.27 33.61 8.21
C VAL A 42 -26.81 32.25 8.65
N ALA A 43 -26.77 31.94 9.95
CA ALA A 43 -27.29 30.68 10.47
C ALA A 43 -28.80 30.51 10.21
N ALA A 44 -29.59 31.58 10.36
CA ALA A 44 -31.02 31.58 10.08
C ALA A 44 -31.32 31.41 8.57
N SER A 45 -30.54 32.05 7.70
CA SER A 45 -30.66 31.89 6.24
C SER A 45 -30.39 30.45 5.81
N VAL A 46 -29.31 29.85 6.33
CA VAL A 46 -28.98 28.45 6.05
C VAL A 46 -30.04 27.49 6.63
N GLU A 47 -30.57 27.75 7.83
CA GLU A 47 -31.66 26.96 8.41
C GLU A 47 -32.91 26.99 7.52
N SER A 48 -33.30 28.16 7.02
CA SER A 48 -34.42 28.35 6.09
C SER A 48 -34.22 27.57 4.78
N GLN A 49 -33.00 27.60 4.21
CA GLN A 49 -32.66 26.84 3.00
C GLN A 49 -32.69 25.33 3.19
N LEU A 50 -32.63 24.86 4.44
CA LEU A 50 -32.68 23.45 4.81
C LEU A 50 -34.08 23.00 5.25
N GLU A 51 -35.09 23.87 5.22
CA GLU A 51 -36.46 23.51 5.55
C GLU A 51 -37.00 22.43 4.60
N GLY A 52 -37.62 21.40 5.17
CA GLY A 52 -38.19 20.28 4.41
C GLY A 52 -37.17 19.20 4.03
N CYS A 53 -35.86 19.44 4.21
CA CYS A 53 -34.84 18.41 4.08
C CYS A 53 -34.92 17.42 5.26
N LYS A 54 -34.90 16.12 4.97
CA LYS A 54 -34.84 15.07 6.01
C LYS A 54 -33.40 14.81 6.46
N GLU A 55 -32.48 14.83 5.51
CA GLU A 55 -31.06 14.56 5.71
C GLU A 55 -30.24 15.55 4.87
N VAL A 56 -29.10 15.99 5.41
CA VAL A 56 -28.17 16.91 4.74
C VAL A 56 -26.73 16.52 5.05
N ASP A 57 -25.85 16.57 4.05
CA ASP A 57 -24.43 16.34 4.27
C ASP A 57 -23.76 17.57 4.92
N ILE A 58 -22.84 17.35 5.85
CA ILE A 58 -22.11 18.44 6.50
C ILE A 58 -21.32 19.34 5.51
N GLN A 59 -20.87 18.81 4.38
CA GLN A 59 -20.24 19.59 3.30
C GLN A 59 -21.26 20.52 2.64
N GLN A 60 -22.50 20.07 2.43
CA GLN A 60 -23.57 20.92 1.89
C GLN A 60 -23.87 22.10 2.81
N ILE A 61 -23.98 21.86 4.13
CA ILE A 61 -24.15 22.94 5.11
C ILE A 61 -23.00 23.95 5.02
N GLN A 62 -21.75 23.48 4.88
CA GLN A 62 -20.58 24.36 4.78
C GLN A 62 -20.62 25.21 3.52
N THR A 63 -20.94 24.62 2.37
CA THR A 63 -21.12 25.36 1.11
C THR A 63 -22.22 26.40 1.22
N LEU A 64 -23.33 26.10 1.89
CA LEU A 64 -24.40 27.07 2.12
C LEU A 64 -23.90 28.24 2.98
N VAL A 65 -23.20 27.98 4.08
CA VAL A 65 -22.63 29.03 4.93
C VAL A 65 -21.62 29.88 4.16
N GLU A 66 -20.72 29.28 3.39
CA GLU A 66 -19.76 29.99 2.55
C GLU A 66 -20.45 30.88 1.52
N ASN A 67 -21.48 30.37 0.84
CA ASN A 67 -22.25 31.13 -0.14
C ASN A 67 -22.96 32.34 0.50
N GLU A 68 -23.60 32.16 1.66
CA GLU A 68 -24.25 33.26 2.39
C GLU A 68 -23.23 34.33 2.80
N LEU A 69 -22.10 33.91 3.37
CA LEU A 69 -21.03 34.84 3.76
C LEU A 69 -20.45 35.59 2.54
N MET A 70 -20.28 34.90 1.41
CA MET A 70 -19.78 35.47 0.17
C MET A 70 -20.79 36.38 -0.53
N GLN A 71 -22.09 36.24 -0.27
CA GLN A 71 -23.12 37.11 -0.81
C GLN A 71 -23.27 38.40 0.00
N GLY A 72 -23.11 38.34 1.33
CA GLY A 72 -23.26 39.51 2.20
C GLY A 72 -22.08 40.50 2.16
N GLU A 73 -22.16 41.53 3.00
CA GLU A 73 -21.29 42.72 2.90
C GLU A 73 -19.90 42.50 3.51
N PHE A 74 -19.76 41.58 4.46
CA PHE A 74 -18.52 41.30 5.20
C PHE A 74 -17.59 40.32 4.45
N LYS A 75 -17.04 40.75 3.30
CA LYS A 75 -16.14 39.90 2.48
C LYS A 75 -14.89 39.43 3.24
N GLY A 76 -14.38 40.24 4.17
CA GLY A 76 -13.24 39.87 5.03
C GLY A 76 -13.55 38.69 5.96
N LEU A 77 -14.78 38.66 6.52
CA LEU A 77 -15.25 37.54 7.34
C LEU A 77 -15.46 36.28 6.51
N ALA A 78 -16.01 36.41 5.30
CA ALA A 78 -16.18 35.29 4.38
C ALA A 78 -14.83 34.62 4.07
N ARG A 79 -13.81 35.42 3.75
CA ARG A 79 -12.45 34.91 3.52
C ARG A 79 -11.87 34.23 4.77
N SER A 80 -12.00 34.87 5.93
CA SER A 80 -11.49 34.32 7.19
C SER A 80 -12.19 33.01 7.57
N TYR A 81 -13.48 32.89 7.26
CA TYR A 81 -14.24 31.65 7.42
C TYR A 81 -13.72 30.53 6.52
N ILE A 82 -13.53 30.80 5.23
CA ILE A 82 -12.99 29.81 4.28
C ILE A 82 -11.60 29.32 4.74
N GLU A 83 -10.71 30.25 5.14
CA GLU A 83 -9.37 29.92 5.66
C GLU A 83 -9.46 29.11 6.97
N TYR A 84 -10.27 29.55 7.95
CA TYR A 84 -10.50 28.82 9.20
C TYR A 84 -11.03 27.40 8.97
N ARG A 85 -11.95 27.23 8.02
CA ARG A 85 -12.52 25.94 7.62
C ARG A 85 -11.44 25.02 7.05
N HIS A 86 -10.61 25.54 6.15
CA HIS A 86 -9.50 24.80 5.56
C HIS A 86 -8.51 24.32 6.65
N ASP A 87 -8.11 25.22 7.55
CA ASP A 87 -7.20 24.88 8.65
C ASP A 87 -7.80 23.83 9.61
N ARG A 88 -9.10 23.93 9.90
CA ARG A 88 -9.81 22.95 10.72
C ARG A 88 -9.93 21.59 10.06
N ASP A 89 -10.06 21.57 8.74
CA ASP A 89 -10.13 20.33 7.96
C ASP A 89 -8.76 19.65 7.95
N ILE A 90 -7.68 20.39 7.69
CA ILE A 90 -6.30 19.90 7.81
C ILE A 90 -6.00 19.40 9.23
N ALA A 91 -6.40 20.16 10.27
CA ALA A 91 -6.15 19.79 11.66
C ALA A 91 -6.90 18.51 12.07
N ARG A 92 -8.06 18.23 11.48
CA ARG A 92 -8.81 16.99 11.69
C ARG A 92 -8.17 15.83 10.96
N GLU A 93 -7.74 16.04 9.71
CA GLU A 93 -6.99 15.03 8.97
C GLU A 93 -5.72 14.65 9.72
N LYS A 94 -4.92 15.62 10.18
CA LYS A 94 -3.70 15.36 10.97
C LYS A 94 -3.94 14.56 12.26
N LYS A 95 -5.15 14.63 12.83
CA LYS A 95 -5.55 13.86 14.02
C LYS A 95 -6.07 12.46 13.70
N SER A 96 -6.26 12.12 12.42
CA SER A 96 -6.61 10.76 12.03
C SER A 96 -5.50 9.80 12.48
N ALA A 97 -5.88 8.66 13.05
CA ALA A 97 -4.94 7.62 13.45
C ALA A 97 -3.99 7.23 12.30
N LEU A 98 -4.53 7.16 11.07
CA LEU A 98 -3.75 6.91 9.86
C LEU A 98 -2.62 7.95 9.66
N ASN A 99 -2.93 9.24 9.79
CA ASN A 99 -1.92 10.29 9.60
C ASN A 99 -0.88 10.30 10.71
N GLN A 100 -1.25 9.94 11.94
CA GLN A 100 -0.30 9.79 13.04
C GLN A 100 0.66 8.61 12.81
N GLU A 101 0.15 7.47 12.32
CA GLU A 101 0.99 6.31 11.96
C GLU A 101 1.95 6.65 10.81
N ILE A 102 1.46 7.31 9.75
CA ILE A 102 2.29 7.76 8.63
C ILE A 102 3.36 8.76 9.10
N GLN A 103 2.99 9.74 9.92
CA GLN A 103 3.94 10.71 10.47
C GLN A 103 4.99 10.01 11.36
N GLY A 104 4.57 9.06 12.19
CA GLY A 104 5.48 8.27 13.03
C GLY A 104 6.51 7.46 12.24
N LEU A 105 6.10 6.92 11.07
CA LEU A 105 7.03 6.27 10.13
C LEU A 105 8.02 7.26 9.51
N ILE A 106 7.54 8.42 9.03
CA ILE A 106 8.37 9.45 8.38
C ILE A 106 9.40 10.03 9.35
N GLU A 107 8.96 10.32 10.58
CA GLU A 107 9.81 10.87 11.64
C GLU A 107 10.71 9.80 12.28
N GLN A 108 10.54 8.53 11.91
CA GLN A 108 11.22 7.38 12.53
C GLN A 108 11.04 7.33 14.06
N SER A 109 9.92 7.86 14.56
CA SER A 109 9.66 8.03 15.98
C SER A 109 8.92 6.84 16.60
N ASN A 110 8.38 5.94 15.77
CA ASN A 110 7.65 4.75 16.22
C ASN A 110 8.49 3.47 16.05
N ALA A 111 9.10 3.01 17.14
CA ALA A 111 9.96 1.82 17.15
C ALA A 111 9.20 0.51 16.85
N ASP A 112 7.92 0.42 17.18
CA ASP A 112 7.12 -0.79 16.94
C ASP A 112 6.84 -0.96 15.43
N LEU A 113 6.58 0.14 14.73
CA LEU A 113 6.43 0.13 13.26
C LEU A 113 7.74 -0.18 12.54
N LEU A 114 8.86 0.37 13.03
CA LEU A 114 10.18 0.13 12.41
C LEU A 114 10.68 -1.30 12.63
N ASN A 115 10.21 -1.98 13.67
CA ASN A 115 10.63 -3.33 14.06
C ASN A 115 9.55 -4.40 13.84
N GLU A 116 8.45 -4.09 13.14
CA GLU A 116 7.34 -5.04 12.87
C GLU A 116 7.85 -6.30 12.17
N ASN A 117 8.91 -6.17 11.35
CA ASN A 117 9.56 -7.29 10.69
C ASN A 117 11.06 -7.32 11.00
N ALA A 118 11.50 -8.32 11.77
CA ALA A 118 12.91 -8.50 12.15
C ALA A 118 13.87 -8.65 10.96
N ASN A 119 13.35 -8.96 9.76
CA ASN A 119 14.14 -9.12 8.54
C ASN A 119 14.17 -7.85 7.66
N LYS A 120 13.43 -6.78 8.00
CA LYS A 120 13.37 -5.55 7.20
C LYS A 120 14.00 -4.39 7.98
N ASP A 121 15.06 -3.79 7.46
CA ASP A 121 15.64 -2.58 8.04
C ASP A 121 14.70 -1.38 7.77
N GLY A 122 13.97 -0.92 8.80
CA GLY A 122 13.05 0.22 8.72
C GLY A 122 13.68 1.54 8.26
N LYS A 123 15.02 1.63 8.20
CA LYS A 123 15.75 2.82 7.74
C LYS A 123 16.02 2.84 6.25
N VAL A 124 15.94 1.71 5.55
CA VAL A 124 16.16 1.68 4.09
C VAL A 124 14.89 2.04 3.34
N ILE A 125 15.06 2.78 2.24
CA ILE A 125 13.94 3.30 1.43
C ILE A 125 12.95 2.21 0.97
N PRO A 126 13.38 1.02 0.50
CA PRO A 126 12.44 -0.03 0.10
C PRO A 126 11.51 -0.45 1.25
N THR A 127 12.06 -0.61 2.46
CA THR A 127 11.28 -0.95 3.65
C THR A 127 10.32 0.17 4.03
N GLN A 128 10.76 1.43 3.99
CA GLN A 128 9.86 2.56 4.30
C GLN A 128 8.67 2.64 3.35
N ARG A 129 8.89 2.39 2.05
CA ARG A 129 7.82 2.36 1.05
C ARG A 129 6.84 1.21 1.31
N ASP A 130 7.35 0.04 1.68
CA ASP A 130 6.56 -1.14 2.00
C ASP A 130 5.76 -0.96 3.30
N LEU A 131 6.38 -0.46 4.39
CA LEU A 131 5.70 -0.13 5.64
C LEU A 131 4.60 0.92 5.43
N LEU A 132 4.84 1.95 4.61
CA LEU A 132 3.83 2.96 4.29
C LEU A 132 2.62 2.33 3.57
N ALA A 133 2.86 1.45 2.59
CA ALA A 133 1.79 0.71 1.94
C ALA A 133 1.02 -0.18 2.93
N GLY A 134 1.74 -0.83 3.85
CA GLY A 134 1.18 -1.68 4.90
C GLY A 134 0.27 -0.93 5.88
N ILE A 135 0.67 0.26 6.33
CA ILE A 135 -0.15 1.14 7.19
C ILE A 135 -1.47 1.48 6.50
N VAL A 136 -1.41 1.91 5.24
CA VAL A 136 -2.60 2.27 4.46
C VAL A 136 -3.49 1.06 4.22
N ALA A 137 -2.90 -0.08 3.84
CA ALA A 137 -3.62 -1.33 3.59
C ALA A 137 -4.34 -1.83 4.84
N LYS A 138 -3.65 -1.90 5.98
CA LYS A 138 -4.19 -2.31 7.29
C LYS A 138 -5.36 -1.40 7.71
N HIS A 139 -5.19 -0.08 7.59
CA HIS A 139 -6.25 0.88 7.91
C HIS A 139 -7.49 0.68 7.03
N TYR A 140 -7.30 0.56 5.72
CA TYR A 140 -8.40 0.39 4.78
C TYR A 140 -9.12 -0.96 4.97
N ALA A 141 -8.36 -2.04 5.18
CA ALA A 141 -8.89 -3.36 5.44
C ALA A 141 -9.80 -3.37 6.68
N LYS A 142 -9.35 -2.79 7.79
CA LYS A 142 -10.11 -2.73 9.05
C LYS A 142 -11.33 -1.83 8.97
N THR A 143 -11.26 -0.75 8.20
CA THR A 143 -12.31 0.27 8.17
C THR A 143 -13.39 -0.04 7.13
N HIS A 144 -13.02 -0.65 6.01
CA HIS A 144 -13.89 -0.74 4.83
C HIS A 144 -14.10 -2.15 4.27
N ILE A 145 -13.21 -3.11 4.54
CA ILE A 145 -13.28 -4.45 3.92
C ILE A 145 -13.74 -5.51 4.92
N LEU A 146 -13.12 -5.55 6.10
CA LEU A 146 -13.34 -6.62 7.06
C LEU A 146 -14.61 -6.40 7.91
N PRO A 147 -15.35 -7.46 8.24
CA PRO A 147 -16.42 -7.41 9.22
C PRO A 147 -15.94 -6.90 10.59
N ARG A 148 -16.77 -6.11 11.27
CA ARG A 148 -16.41 -5.45 12.54
C ARG A 148 -16.05 -6.42 13.66
N ASP A 149 -16.74 -7.54 13.74
CA ASP A 149 -16.50 -8.62 14.71
C ASP A 149 -15.12 -9.27 14.51
N ILE A 150 -14.71 -9.49 13.25
CA ILE A 150 -13.37 -10.00 12.91
C ILE A 150 -12.28 -9.00 13.30
N VAL A 151 -12.48 -7.71 12.97
CA VAL A 151 -11.53 -6.64 13.33
C VAL A 151 -11.38 -6.55 14.85
N GLN A 152 -12.49 -6.56 15.59
CA GLN A 152 -12.50 -6.49 17.04
C GLN A 152 -11.77 -7.69 17.66
N ALA A 153 -12.06 -8.91 17.21
CA ALA A 153 -11.40 -10.12 17.70
C ALA A 153 -9.87 -10.09 17.42
N HIS A 154 -9.45 -9.53 16.28
CA HIS A 154 -8.04 -9.35 15.96
C HIS A 154 -7.36 -8.32 16.88
N GLU A 155 -8.00 -7.17 17.11
CA GLU A 155 -7.47 -6.11 17.99
C GLU A 155 -7.40 -6.51 19.46
N GLN A 156 -8.34 -7.35 19.92
CA GLN A 156 -8.37 -7.88 21.28
C GLN A 156 -7.41 -9.06 21.48
N GLY A 157 -6.86 -9.62 20.39
CA GLY A 157 -5.97 -10.78 20.43
C GLY A 157 -6.69 -12.12 20.56
N ASP A 158 -8.01 -12.16 20.40
CA ASP A 158 -8.80 -13.41 20.37
C ASP A 158 -8.47 -14.23 19.12
N ILE A 159 -8.16 -13.56 18.02
CA ILE A 159 -7.63 -14.15 16.79
C ILE A 159 -6.44 -13.32 16.28
N HIS A 160 -5.68 -13.89 15.35
CA HIS A 160 -4.65 -13.18 14.63
C HIS A 160 -4.89 -13.30 13.12
N TYR A 161 -5.27 -12.19 12.48
CA TYR A 161 -5.35 -12.10 11.04
C TYR A 161 -3.93 -11.88 10.50
N HIS A 162 -3.35 -12.92 9.89
CA HIS A 162 -2.00 -12.86 9.32
C HIS A 162 -1.94 -11.91 8.12
N ASP A 163 -0.81 -11.20 7.99
CA ASP A 163 -0.46 -10.37 6.83
C ASP A 163 -1.53 -9.32 6.47
N LEU A 164 -2.13 -8.71 7.51
CA LEU A 164 -3.19 -7.68 7.38
C LEU A 164 -2.71 -6.40 6.67
N ASP A 165 -1.40 -6.18 6.65
CA ASP A 165 -0.69 -5.16 5.89
C ASP A 165 -0.64 -5.45 4.37
N TYR A 166 -0.99 -6.67 3.93
CA TYR A 166 -1.13 -7.03 2.52
C TYR A 166 -2.57 -7.41 2.15
N ALA A 167 -3.14 -8.41 2.83
CA ALA A 167 -4.48 -8.94 2.54
C ALA A 167 -5.50 -8.46 3.58
N PRO A 168 -6.76 -8.17 3.21
CA PRO A 168 -7.39 -8.36 1.89
C PRO A 168 -7.26 -7.15 0.95
N PHE A 169 -6.51 -6.10 1.32
CA PHE A 169 -6.45 -4.87 0.54
C PHE A 169 -5.84 -5.09 -0.86
N PHE A 170 -4.70 -5.77 -0.91
CA PHE A 170 -4.14 -6.29 -2.15
C PHE A 170 -4.61 -7.74 -2.34
N PRO A 171 -5.11 -8.13 -3.53
CA PRO A 171 -5.51 -9.50 -3.84
C PRO A 171 -4.27 -10.38 -4.09
N MET A 172 -3.36 -10.42 -3.12
CA MET A 172 -2.14 -11.21 -3.13
C MET A 172 -2.38 -12.55 -2.44
N PHE A 173 -1.57 -13.54 -2.82
CA PHE A 173 -1.56 -14.84 -2.17
C PHE A 173 -0.44 -14.93 -1.13
N ASN A 174 -0.54 -15.92 -0.23
CA ASN A 174 0.48 -16.19 0.79
C ASN A 174 1.70 -16.91 0.17
N CYS A 175 1.78 -18.23 0.32
CA CYS A 175 2.89 -19.04 -0.19
C CYS A 175 2.54 -19.71 -1.52
N MET A 176 3.55 -20.04 -2.32
CA MET A 176 3.35 -20.87 -3.50
C MET A 176 4.55 -21.75 -3.87
N LEU A 177 4.25 -22.85 -4.57
CA LEU A 177 5.22 -23.66 -5.30
C LEU A 177 5.29 -23.15 -6.74
N ILE A 178 6.47 -22.69 -7.17
CA ILE A 178 6.67 -22.25 -8.55
C ILE A 178 6.78 -23.49 -9.45
N ASP A 179 5.99 -23.53 -10.53
CA ASP A 179 6.19 -24.46 -11.63
C ASP A 179 7.38 -24.05 -12.52
N LEU A 180 8.58 -24.14 -11.94
CA LEU A 180 9.81 -23.76 -12.64
C LEU A 180 10.03 -24.63 -13.88
N LYS A 181 9.66 -25.92 -13.82
CA LYS A 181 9.79 -26.84 -14.95
C LYS A 181 8.97 -26.33 -16.13
N GLY A 182 7.67 -26.09 -15.92
CA GLY A 182 6.78 -25.60 -16.97
C GLY A 182 7.26 -24.28 -17.58
N MET A 183 7.72 -23.35 -16.75
CA MET A 183 8.24 -22.05 -17.20
C MET A 183 9.51 -22.19 -18.05
N LEU A 184 10.47 -22.99 -17.63
CA LEU A 184 11.73 -23.12 -18.37
C LEU A 184 11.59 -24.02 -19.62
N THR A 185 10.60 -24.90 -19.71
CA THR A 185 10.41 -25.78 -20.88
C THR A 185 9.57 -25.13 -21.98
N HIS A 186 8.56 -24.34 -21.66
CA HIS A 186 7.62 -23.78 -22.65
C HIS A 186 7.91 -22.32 -23.02
N GLY A 187 8.87 -21.70 -22.33
CA GLY A 187 9.05 -20.26 -22.37
C GLY A 187 7.94 -19.52 -21.63
N PHE A 188 8.21 -18.26 -21.29
CA PHE A 188 7.26 -17.42 -20.58
C PHE A 188 7.61 -15.95 -20.78
N LYS A 189 6.71 -15.05 -20.37
CA LYS A 189 6.97 -13.62 -20.38
C LYS A 189 7.34 -13.14 -18.98
N MET A 190 8.44 -12.42 -18.86
CA MET A 190 8.89 -11.80 -17.61
C MET A 190 9.01 -10.29 -17.80
N GLY A 191 8.09 -9.54 -17.20
CA GLY A 191 7.93 -8.11 -17.49
C GLY A 191 7.64 -7.89 -18.96
N ASN A 192 8.57 -7.26 -19.68
CA ASN A 192 8.46 -7.01 -21.12
C ASN A 192 9.27 -7.99 -21.99
N ALA A 193 10.06 -8.87 -21.37
CA ALA A 193 10.91 -9.81 -22.10
C ALA A 193 10.19 -11.16 -22.30
N GLU A 194 10.28 -11.69 -23.51
CA GLU A 194 9.96 -13.10 -23.77
C GLU A 194 11.21 -13.94 -23.48
N ILE A 195 11.05 -14.92 -22.60
CA ILE A 195 12.11 -15.81 -22.16
C ILE A 195 11.89 -17.15 -22.82
N ASP A 196 12.80 -17.52 -23.70
CA ASP A 196 12.87 -18.84 -24.32
C ASP A 196 13.51 -19.88 -23.38
N THR A 197 13.38 -21.16 -23.74
CA THR A 197 14.03 -22.28 -23.06
C THR A 197 15.55 -22.04 -22.93
N PRO A 198 16.10 -22.03 -21.70
CA PRO A 198 17.54 -21.86 -21.50
C PRO A 198 18.35 -22.95 -22.19
N LYS A 199 19.51 -22.58 -22.74
CA LYS A 199 20.42 -23.50 -23.43
C LYS A 199 21.70 -23.81 -22.61
N SER A 200 21.73 -23.46 -21.34
CA SER A 200 22.86 -23.71 -20.43
C SER A 200 22.41 -23.61 -18.98
N ILE A 201 23.15 -24.25 -18.07
CA ILE A 201 22.89 -24.14 -16.63
C ILE A 201 23.00 -22.70 -16.13
N SER A 202 23.99 -21.95 -16.66
CA SER A 202 24.19 -20.54 -16.31
C SER A 202 22.94 -19.71 -16.58
N THR A 203 22.42 -19.78 -17.81
CA THR A 203 21.19 -19.09 -18.19
C THR A 203 19.99 -19.56 -17.37
N ALA A 204 19.84 -20.87 -17.16
CA ALA A 204 18.72 -21.44 -16.41
C ALA A 204 18.70 -20.92 -14.96
N THR A 205 19.85 -20.91 -14.27
CA THR A 205 19.95 -20.37 -12.91
C THR A 205 19.71 -18.87 -12.83
N ALA A 206 20.19 -18.09 -13.80
CA ALA A 206 19.98 -16.65 -13.84
C ALA A 206 18.51 -16.28 -14.05
N VAL A 207 17.81 -17.01 -14.93
CA VAL A 207 16.36 -16.87 -15.12
C VAL A 207 15.61 -17.32 -13.87
N THR A 208 16.02 -18.43 -13.25
CA THR A 208 15.43 -18.93 -12.00
C THR A 208 15.50 -17.89 -10.88
N ALA A 209 16.66 -17.25 -10.68
CA ALA A 209 16.81 -16.19 -9.68
C ALA A 209 15.86 -14.99 -9.94
N GLN A 210 15.69 -14.61 -11.21
CA GLN A 210 14.75 -13.55 -11.58
C GLN A 210 13.29 -13.97 -11.33
N ILE A 211 12.92 -15.21 -11.64
CA ILE A 211 11.59 -15.73 -11.34
C ILE A 211 11.32 -15.68 -9.83
N ILE A 212 12.26 -16.12 -9.00
CA ILE A 212 12.13 -16.07 -7.53
C ILE A 212 11.86 -14.63 -7.06
N ALA A 213 12.67 -13.68 -7.53
CA ALA A 213 12.51 -12.27 -7.16
C ALA A 213 11.16 -11.69 -7.60
N GLN A 214 10.70 -12.03 -8.81
CA GLN A 214 9.40 -11.59 -9.32
C GLN A 214 8.26 -12.20 -8.51
N VAL A 215 8.25 -13.51 -8.29
CA VAL A 215 7.20 -14.18 -7.53
C VAL A 215 7.14 -13.66 -6.09
N ALA A 216 8.29 -13.53 -5.42
CA ALA A 216 8.37 -12.98 -4.06
C ALA A 216 7.87 -11.54 -3.95
N SER A 217 7.85 -10.78 -5.05
CA SER A 217 7.32 -9.41 -5.08
C SER A 217 5.79 -9.35 -5.32
N HIS A 218 5.15 -10.47 -5.67
CA HIS A 218 3.72 -10.57 -5.95
C HIS A 218 2.94 -11.42 -4.93
N ILE A 219 3.64 -11.99 -3.95
CA ILE A 219 3.07 -12.72 -2.82
C ILE A 219 3.66 -12.14 -1.52
N TYR A 220 2.99 -12.32 -0.39
CA TYR A 220 3.50 -11.87 0.91
C TYR A 220 4.10 -13.01 1.75
N GLY A 221 4.03 -14.24 1.24
CA GLY A 221 4.55 -15.44 1.89
C GLY A 221 5.83 -16.00 1.29
N GLY A 222 6.09 -17.26 1.63
CA GLY A 222 7.24 -18.01 1.16
C GLY A 222 7.10 -18.52 -0.26
N THR A 223 8.16 -18.35 -1.04
CA THR A 223 8.32 -18.93 -2.39
C THR A 223 9.16 -20.20 -2.33
N THR A 224 8.67 -21.31 -2.88
CA THR A 224 9.42 -22.57 -2.92
C THR A 224 9.53 -23.11 -4.35
N ILE A 225 10.70 -23.64 -4.70
CA ILE A 225 10.92 -24.42 -5.91
C ILE A 225 11.18 -25.86 -5.49
N ASN A 226 10.34 -26.77 -5.95
CA ASN A 226 10.47 -28.18 -5.64
C ASN A 226 11.44 -28.88 -6.62
N ARG A 227 12.26 -29.81 -6.13
CA ARG A 227 13.15 -30.68 -6.92
C ARG A 227 14.00 -29.90 -7.94
N ILE A 228 14.66 -28.85 -7.46
CA ILE A 228 15.45 -27.95 -8.31
C ILE A 228 16.59 -28.67 -9.03
N ASP A 229 17.14 -29.71 -8.41
CA ASP A 229 18.12 -30.64 -8.98
C ASP A 229 17.60 -31.29 -10.26
N GLU A 230 16.39 -31.84 -10.22
CA GLU A 230 15.79 -32.51 -11.39
C GLU A 230 15.25 -31.52 -12.44
N VAL A 231 14.76 -30.37 -11.99
CA VAL A 231 14.30 -29.33 -12.92
C VAL A 231 15.49 -28.75 -13.70
N LEU A 232 16.66 -28.64 -13.07
CA LEU A 232 17.85 -28.06 -13.70
C LEU A 232 18.73 -29.06 -14.44
N GLU A 233 18.59 -30.37 -14.19
CA GLU A 233 19.36 -31.44 -14.84
C GLU A 233 19.47 -31.29 -16.38
N PRO A 234 18.37 -31.04 -17.14
CA PRO A 234 18.47 -30.91 -18.60
C PRO A 234 19.40 -29.78 -19.04
N TYR A 235 19.48 -28.69 -18.27
CA TYR A 235 20.33 -27.55 -18.59
C TYR A 235 21.79 -27.78 -18.21
N VAL A 236 22.06 -28.65 -17.23
CA VAL A 236 23.41 -29.17 -16.95
C VAL A 236 23.90 -30.01 -18.13
N MET A 237 23.04 -30.89 -18.66
CA MET A 237 23.37 -31.72 -19.84
C MET A 237 23.63 -30.87 -21.09
N CYS A 238 22.81 -29.86 -21.37
CA CYS A 238 23.07 -28.89 -22.44
C CYS A 238 24.45 -28.20 -22.30
N SER A 239 24.85 -27.87 -21.07
CA SER A 239 26.17 -27.29 -20.80
C SER A 239 27.31 -28.28 -21.02
N TYR A 240 27.14 -29.54 -20.60
CA TYR A 240 28.11 -30.61 -20.83
C TYR A 240 28.31 -30.87 -22.33
N GLU A 241 27.23 -30.99 -23.09
CA GLU A 241 27.29 -31.21 -24.54
C GLU A 241 28.04 -30.09 -25.25
N LYS A 242 27.78 -28.82 -24.88
CA LYS A 242 28.51 -27.66 -25.40
C LYS A 242 30.01 -27.72 -25.09
N HIS A 243 30.38 -28.09 -23.86
CA HIS A 243 31.79 -28.20 -23.49
C HIS A 243 32.48 -29.36 -24.20
N LEU A 244 31.76 -30.46 -24.43
CA LEU A 244 32.26 -31.62 -25.17
C LEU A 244 32.46 -31.29 -26.66
N GLU A 245 31.54 -30.55 -27.26
CA GLU A 245 31.68 -30.06 -28.64
C GLU A 245 32.92 -29.18 -28.79
N VAL A 246 33.11 -28.20 -27.89
CA VAL A 246 34.31 -27.37 -27.85
C VAL A 246 35.57 -28.21 -27.65
N ALA A 247 35.55 -29.20 -26.75
CA ALA A 247 36.74 -30.02 -26.52
C ALA A 247 37.14 -30.85 -27.75
N ARG A 248 36.16 -31.30 -28.53
CA ARG A 248 36.38 -32.02 -29.80
C ARG A 248 36.85 -31.08 -30.90
N GLU A 249 36.27 -29.88 -31.02
CA GLU A 249 36.67 -28.86 -32.00
C GLU A 249 38.15 -28.48 -31.83
N TRP A 250 38.62 -28.40 -30.58
CA TRP A 250 39.98 -27.98 -30.24
C TRP A 250 40.95 -29.15 -30.00
N ASP A 251 40.56 -30.39 -30.34
CA ASP A 251 41.36 -31.61 -30.21
C ASP A 251 42.01 -31.79 -28.82
N ILE A 252 41.22 -31.55 -27.76
CA ILE A 252 41.69 -31.73 -26.38
C ILE A 252 41.92 -33.23 -26.11
N HIS A 253 43.07 -33.56 -25.51
CA HIS A 253 43.49 -34.95 -25.28
C HIS A 253 42.43 -35.86 -24.61
N ASP A 254 41.67 -35.32 -23.66
CA ASP A 254 40.54 -36.00 -23.02
C ASP A 254 39.29 -35.09 -23.04
N PRO A 255 38.46 -35.17 -24.10
CA PRO A 255 37.30 -34.30 -24.25
C PRO A 255 36.24 -34.50 -23.17
N GLU A 256 36.07 -35.73 -22.68
CA GLU A 256 35.06 -36.05 -21.67
C GLU A 256 35.46 -35.53 -20.29
N ALA A 257 36.73 -35.70 -19.90
CA ALA A 257 37.23 -35.14 -18.65
C ALA A 257 37.22 -33.61 -18.68
N PHE A 258 37.57 -33.00 -19.81
CA PHE A 258 37.46 -31.55 -19.98
C PHE A 258 36.01 -31.08 -19.82
N ALA A 259 35.06 -31.71 -20.52
CA ALA A 259 33.66 -31.34 -20.47
C ALA A 259 33.09 -31.49 -19.06
N ARG A 260 33.41 -32.58 -18.36
CA ARG A 260 33.01 -32.82 -16.97
C ARG A 260 33.55 -31.73 -16.04
N ALA A 261 34.86 -31.45 -16.08
CA ALA A 261 35.48 -30.46 -15.20
C ALA A 261 34.93 -29.03 -15.44
N ARG A 262 34.64 -28.67 -16.70
CA ARG A 262 34.03 -27.37 -17.04
C ARG A 262 32.58 -27.29 -16.58
N THR A 263 31.79 -28.34 -16.78
CA THR A 263 30.40 -28.40 -16.32
C THR A 263 30.33 -28.34 -14.79
N GLU A 264 31.13 -29.12 -14.08
CA GLU A 264 31.18 -29.10 -12.60
C GLU A 264 31.51 -27.70 -12.08
N LYS A 265 32.54 -27.05 -12.64
CA LYS A 265 32.86 -25.66 -12.30
C LYS A 265 31.67 -24.71 -12.57
N SER A 266 30.98 -24.89 -13.70
CA SER A 266 29.84 -24.07 -14.07
C SER A 266 28.68 -24.27 -13.09
N VAL A 267 28.32 -25.52 -12.78
CA VAL A 267 27.27 -25.85 -11.80
C VAL A 267 27.59 -25.25 -10.45
N MET A 268 28.81 -25.45 -9.92
CA MET A 268 29.23 -24.90 -8.62
C MET A 268 29.18 -23.37 -8.58
N THR A 269 29.57 -22.71 -9.68
CA THR A 269 29.52 -21.24 -9.75
C THR A 269 28.07 -20.74 -9.68
N HIS A 270 27.15 -21.43 -10.32
CA HIS A 270 25.78 -20.98 -10.50
C HIS A 270 24.81 -21.51 -9.42
N SER A 271 25.15 -22.61 -8.74
CA SER A 271 24.43 -23.05 -7.54
C SER A 271 24.62 -22.07 -6.39
N ASN A 272 25.80 -21.43 -6.31
CA ASN A 272 26.04 -20.37 -5.33
C ASN A 272 25.13 -19.15 -5.53
N LEU A 273 24.75 -18.82 -6.78
CA LEU A 273 23.78 -17.75 -7.06
C LEU A 273 22.40 -18.04 -6.47
N LEU A 274 21.99 -19.32 -6.42
CA LEU A 274 20.71 -19.74 -5.87
C LEU A 274 20.76 -19.97 -4.35
N SER A 275 21.97 -20.10 -3.79
CA SER A 275 22.20 -20.33 -2.36
C SER A 275 22.46 -19.06 -1.56
N MET A 276 22.57 -17.89 -2.21
CA MET A 276 22.70 -16.60 -1.56
C MET A 276 21.35 -16.14 -0.99
N LYS A 277 21.07 -16.61 0.23
CA LYS A 277 20.25 -15.92 1.23
C LYS A 277 21.12 -15.59 2.43
#